data_AF-A0A8F4FVQ5-F1
#
_entry.id   AF-A0A8F4FVQ5-F1
#
_cell.length_a   1.000
_cell.length_b   1.000
_cell.length_c   1.000
_cell.angle_alpha   90.00
_cell.angle_beta   90.00
_cell.angle_gamma   90.00
#
_symmetry.space_group_name_H-M   'P 1'
#
loop_
_entity.id
_entity.type
_entity.pdbx_description
1 polymer ?
#
loop_
_entity_poly.entity_id
_entity_poly.type
_entity_poly.pdbx_seq_one_letter_code
_entity_poly.pdbx_strand_id
1 'polypeptide(L)' 'MHNHPKFTGVLRKDERGAGLIEYALLLALIAVVAFSAVAFFGESNSGGYGKSKDCISAAYNGQALPANCH' A
#
# COMPACT_ATOMS: atom_id res chain seq x y z
N MET A 1 -41.54 -44.72 8.01
CA MET A 1 -41.52 -43.31 7.52
C MET A 1 -40.29 -42.63 8.11
N HIS A 2 -39.16 -42.63 7.40
CA HIS A 2 -37.92 -41.98 7.86
C HIS A 2 -37.71 -40.69 7.09
N ASN A 3 -37.85 -39.56 7.80
CA ASN A 3 -37.61 -38.23 7.30
C ASN A 3 -36.15 -37.87 7.63
N HIS A 4 -35.28 -37.87 6.62
CA HIS A 4 -33.90 -37.39 6.77
C HIS A 4 -33.86 -35.92 6.32
N PRO A 5 -33.74 -34.95 7.25
CA PRO A 5 -33.48 -33.58 6.86
C PRO A 5 -32.06 -33.48 6.29
N LYS A 6 -31.93 -33.39 4.96
CA LYS A 6 -30.68 -33.00 4.31
C LYS A 6 -30.48 -31.50 4.46
N PHE A 7 -29.86 -31.07 5.56
CA PHE A 7 -29.31 -29.72 5.70
C PHE A 7 -27.81 -29.76 5.34
N THR A 8 -27.50 -29.80 4.05
CA THR A 8 -26.13 -29.58 3.53
C THR A 8 -26.07 -28.24 2.82
N GLY A 9 -26.10 -27.17 3.61
CA GLY A 9 -26.12 -25.78 3.17
C GLY A 9 -24.76 -25.16 2.82
N VAL A 10 -23.73 -25.94 2.44
CA VAL A 10 -22.39 -25.39 2.17
C VAL A 10 -21.89 -25.57 0.72
N LEU A 11 -22.47 -26.47 -0.09
CA LEU A 11 -21.90 -26.84 -1.41
C LEU A 11 -22.42 -26.06 -2.63
N ARG A 12 -23.02 -24.88 -2.47
CA ARG A 12 -23.53 -24.07 -3.61
C ARG A 12 -22.85 -22.71 -3.79
N LYS A 13 -21.78 -22.45 -3.03
CA LYS A 13 -21.05 -21.18 -3.05
C LYS A 13 -19.67 -21.28 -3.73
N ASP A 14 -19.17 -22.48 -3.95
CA ASP A 14 -17.79 -22.72 -4.40
C ASP A 14 -17.52 -22.29 -5.84
N GLU A 15 -18.46 -22.45 -6.78
CA GLU A 15 -18.20 -22.14 -8.19
C GLU A 15 -18.17 -20.64 -8.51
N ARG A 16 -18.90 -19.82 -7.75
CA ARG A 16 -18.85 -18.34 -7.89
C ARG A 16 -17.78 -17.71 -6.99
N GLY A 17 -17.52 -18.29 -5.81
CA GLY A 17 -16.48 -17.82 -4.90
C GLY A 17 -15.06 -18.11 -5.41
N ALA A 18 -14.85 -19.27 -6.04
CA ALA A 18 -13.57 -19.63 -6.64
C ALA A 18 -13.13 -18.65 -7.73
N GLY A 19 -14.06 -18.15 -8.56
CA GLY A 19 -13.74 -17.11 -9.55
C GLY A 19 -13.46 -15.74 -8.91
N LEU A 20 -14.12 -15.40 -7.80
CA LEU A 20 -13.92 -14.11 -7.12
C LEU A 20 -12.57 -14.03 -6.38
N ILE A 21 -12.12 -15.14 -5.81
CA ILE A 21 -10.85 -15.16 -5.08
C ILE A 21 -9.64 -15.04 -6.03
N GLU A 22 -9.73 -15.53 -7.26
CA GLU A 22 -8.67 -15.37 -8.26
C GLU A 22 -8.39 -13.89 -8.56
N TYR A 23 -9.44 -13.10 -8.83
CA TYR A 23 -9.30 -11.65 -9.04
C TYR A 23 -8.90 -10.92 -7.76
N ALA A 24 -9.41 -11.35 -6.59
CA ALA A 24 -9.04 -10.74 -5.31
C ALA A 24 -7.56 -10.93 -4.98
N LEU A 25 -6.98 -12.10 -5.27
CA LEU A 25 -5.56 -12.37 -5.07
C LEU A 25 -4.68 -11.56 -6.02
N LEU A 26 -5.07 -11.42 -7.29
CA LEU A 26 -4.39 -10.54 -8.24
C LEU A 26 -4.44 -9.07 -7.80
N LEU A 27 -5.61 -8.58 -7.38
CA LEU A 27 -5.77 -7.23 -6.87
C LEU A 27 -4.97 -7.00 -5.58
N ALA A 28 -4.93 -7.98 -4.68
CA ALA A 28 -4.12 -7.89 -3.46
C ALA A 28 -2.62 -7.77 -3.79
N LEU A 29 -2.12 -8.56 -4.74
CA LEU A 29 -0.72 -8.46 -5.19
C LEU A 29 -0.43 -7.10 -5.80
N ILE A 30 -1.30 -6.62 -6.71
CA ILE A 30 -1.17 -5.30 -7.34
C ILE A 30 -1.17 -4.19 -6.27
N ALA A 31 -2.06 -4.27 -5.29
CA ALA A 31 -2.13 -3.29 -4.22
C ALA A 31 -0.84 -3.26 -3.39
N VAL A 32 -0.30 -4.42 -3.00
CA VAL A 32 0.96 -4.51 -2.24
C VAL A 32 2.12 -3.89 -3.04
N VAL A 33 2.22 -4.19 -4.34
CA VAL A 33 3.27 -3.64 -5.20
C VAL A 33 3.11 -2.13 -5.40
N ALA A 34 1.88 -1.65 -5.59
CA ALA A 34 1.61 -0.22 -5.73
C ALA A 34 1.95 0.55 -4.45
N PHE A 35 1.55 0.03 -3.28
CA PHE A 35 1.85 0.65 -1.99
C PHE A 35 3.36 0.66 -1.71
N SER A 36 4.06 -0.44 -1.97
CA SER A 36 5.51 -0.48 -1.78
C SER A 36 6.23 0.48 -2.72
N ALA A 37 5.87 0.51 -4.01
CA ALA A 37 6.45 1.41 -4.99
C ALA A 37 6.26 2.89 -4.59
N VAL A 38 5.06 3.27 -4.16
CA VAL A 38 4.77 4.64 -3.71
C VAL A 38 5.51 4.98 -2.42
N ALA A 39 5.61 4.04 -1.47
CA ALA A 39 6.36 4.25 -0.22
C ALA A 39 7.86 4.50 -0.50
N PHE A 40 8.49 3.65 -1.30
CA PHE A 40 9.90 3.80 -1.69
C PHE A 40 10.14 5.06 -2.53
N PHE A 41 9.22 5.38 -3.42
CA PHE A 41 9.28 6.61 -4.21
C PHE A 41 9.19 7.86 -3.33
N GLY A 42 8.28 7.87 -2.35
CA GLY A 42 8.13 8.97 -1.40
C GLY A 42 9.37 9.18 -0.53
N GLU A 43 9.98 8.10 -0.06
CA GLU A 43 11.21 8.14 0.76
C GLU A 43 12.42 8.61 -0.05
N SER A 44 12.54 8.17 -1.31
CA SER A 44 13.60 8.63 -2.22
C SER A 44 13.46 10.13 -2.52
N ASN A 45 12.24 10.61 -2.64
CA ASN A 45 11.96 12.01 -2.94
C ASN A 45 12.16 12.91 -1.71
N SER A 46 11.82 12.43 -0.50
CA SER A 46 11.97 13.22 0.72
C SER A 46 13.42 13.55 1.05
N GLY A 47 14.37 12.69 0.68
CA GLY A 47 15.81 12.91 0.94
C GLY A 47 16.41 14.12 0.21
N GLY A 48 15.95 14.44 -1.00
CA GLY A 48 16.39 15.62 -1.75
C GLY A 48 15.59 16.87 -1.41
N TYR A 49 14.27 16.74 -1.35
CA TYR A 49 13.37 17.86 -1.02
C TYR A 49 13.54 18.34 0.44
N GLY A 50 13.86 17.45 1.38
CA GLY A 50 14.15 17.81 2.77
C GLY A 50 15.37 18.71 2.89
N LYS A 51 16.47 18.34 2.22
CA LYS A 51 17.70 19.14 2.17
C LYS A 51 17.41 20.56 1.67
N SER A 52 16.71 20.70 0.54
CA SER A 52 16.36 22.03 0.00
C SER A 52 15.49 22.86 0.95
N LYS A 53 14.54 22.24 1.66
CA LYS A 53 13.71 22.93 2.66
C LYS A 53 14.53 23.38 3.86
N ASP A 54 15.44 22.54 4.34
CA ASP A 54 16.33 22.86 5.47
C ASP A 54 17.23 24.05 5.11
N CYS A 55 17.77 24.09 3.88
CA CYS A 55 18.59 25.18 3.39
C CYS A 55 17.83 26.51 3.26
N ILE A 56 16.65 26.49 2.62
CA ILE A 56 15.83 27.69 2.43
C ILE A 56 15.37 28.23 3.79
N SER A 57 14.96 27.34 4.71
CA SER A 57 14.54 27.72 6.05
C SER A 57 15.69 28.32 6.86
N ALA A 58 16.87 27.72 6.84
CA ALA A 58 18.03 28.25 7.56
C ALA A 58 18.46 29.63 7.04
N ALA A 59 18.43 29.83 5.72
CA ALA A 59 18.72 31.11 5.09
C ALA A 59 17.68 32.19 5.47
N TYR A 60 16.40 31.84 5.51
CA TYR A 60 15.34 32.78 5.91
C TYR A 60 15.39 33.16 7.40
N ASN A 61 15.77 32.22 8.27
CA ASN A 61 15.87 32.42 9.71
C ASN A 61 17.21 33.02 10.17
N GLY A 62 18.16 33.29 9.26
CA GLY A 62 19.46 33.88 9.57
C GLY A 62 20.39 32.99 10.41
N GLN A 63 20.17 31.67 10.38
CA GLN A 63 21.00 30.70 11.10
C GLN A 63 22.15 30.20 10.22
N ALA A 64 23.17 29.59 10.83
CA ALA A 64 24.26 28.95 10.10
C ALA A 64 23.69 27.88 9.14
N LEU A 65 24.09 27.94 7.86
CA LEU A 65 23.59 27.05 6.83
C LEU A 65 24.10 25.61 7.07
N PRO A 66 23.23 24.59 7.08
CA PRO A 66 23.65 23.24 7.40
C PRO A 66 24.54 22.63 6.30
N ALA A 67 25.43 21.70 6.66
CA ALA A 67 26.48 21.15 5.77
C ALA A 67 25.96 20.36 4.55
N ASN A 68 24.66 20.07 4.52
CA ASN A 68 23.94 19.48 3.40
C ASN A 68 23.49 20.51 2.35
N CYS A 69 23.75 21.81 2.57
CA CYS A 69 23.47 22.93 1.69
C CYS A 69 24.71 23.39 0.92
N HIS A 70 25.28 22.49 0.13
CA HIS A 70 26.41 22.79 -0.75
C HIS A 70 26.02 22.53 -2.20
#